data_AF-A0A433PE10-F1
#
_entry.id   AF-A0A433PE10-F1
#
_cell.length_a   1.000
_cell.length_b   1.000
_cell.length_c   1.000
_cell.angle_alpha   90.00
_cell.angle_beta   90.00
_cell.angle_gamma   90.00
#
_symmetry.space_group_name_H-M   'P 1'
#
loop_
_entity.id
_entity.type
_entity.pdbx_description
1 polymer ?
#
loop_
_entity_poly.entity_id
_entity_poly.type
_entity_poly.pdbx_seq_one_letter_code
_entity_poly.pdbx_strand_id
1 'polypeptide(L)'
;MLNDWENHRTETDYESSLVSKIFITNFLTGYLSLFLIAWVYIPFGEAITPYLTLANIPHHHKPVGPERLKAQVAYFVIVGQVINFATEVVVPYLLRFAIGEAKEKITGEKVHTDSGADKAEEAAFLRRVRAEVALRNYDVYEDYAEMTVQNDWRCGARGNCAER
;
A
#
# COMPACT_ATOMS: atom_id res chain seq x y z
N MET A 1 12.48 3.95 16.43
CA MET A 1 12.00 4.86 15.36
C MET A 1 11.89 6.27 15.95
N LEU A 2 11.87 7.36 15.16
CA LEU A 2 11.80 8.73 15.71
C LEU A 2 10.59 8.95 16.65
N ASN A 3 9.55 8.13 16.50
CA ASN A 3 8.33 8.16 17.31
C ASN A 3 8.54 7.69 18.75
N ASP A 4 9.43 6.72 18.99
CA ASP A 4 9.68 6.16 20.32
C ASP A 4 10.44 7.16 21.21
N TRP A 5 11.19 8.07 20.58
CA TRP A 5 11.97 9.10 21.26
C TRP A 5 11.11 10.29 21.73
N GLU A 6 9.92 10.48 21.16
CA GLU A 6 9.03 11.61 21.45
C GLU A 6 8.21 11.41 22.74
N ASN A 7 8.26 10.21 23.35
CA ASN A 7 7.63 9.87 24.62
C ASN A 7 6.16 10.31 24.73
N HIS A 8 5.34 9.78 23.83
CA HIS A 8 3.91 10.03 23.77
C HIS A 8 3.19 9.56 25.05
N ARG A 9 2.22 10.36 25.54
CA ARG A 9 1.51 10.06 26.80
C ARG A 9 0.42 9.00 26.63
N THR A 10 -0.17 8.90 25.44
CA THR A 10 -1.25 7.96 25.12
C THR A 10 -0.91 7.20 23.84
N GLU A 11 -1.44 5.97 23.69
CA GLU A 11 -1.26 5.19 22.46
C GLU A 11 -1.88 5.88 21.25
N THR A 12 -3.00 6.60 21.44
CA THR A 12 -3.65 7.35 20.36
C THR A 12 -2.76 8.47 19.80
N ASP A 13 -2.04 9.18 20.68
CA ASP A 13 -1.12 10.26 20.26
C ASP A 13 0.12 9.68 19.55
N TYR A 14 0.59 8.51 20.01
CA TYR A 14 1.67 7.76 19.38
C TYR A 14 1.31 7.35 17.95
N GLU A 15 0.15 6.71 17.77
CA GLU A 15 -0.34 6.22 16.48
C GLU A 15 -0.61 7.37 15.50
N SER A 16 -1.26 8.45 15.93
CA SER A 16 -1.53 9.61 15.06
C SER A 16 -0.25 10.27 14.54
N SER A 17 0.76 10.41 15.42
CA SER A 17 2.07 10.96 15.06
C SER A 17 2.83 10.03 14.11
N LEU A 18 2.72 8.71 14.31
CA LEU A 18 3.30 7.71 13.42
C LEU A 18 2.68 7.77 12.03
N VAL A 19 1.34 7.79 11.96
CA VAL A 19 0.58 7.88 10.70
C VAL A 19 0.96 9.14 9.93
N SER A 20 1.06 10.29 10.59
CA SER A 20 1.45 11.56 9.95
C SER A 20 2.86 11.52 9.35
N LYS A 21 3.82 10.93 10.07
CA LYS A 21 5.21 10.78 9.59
C LYS A 21 5.28 9.84 8.39
N ILE A 22 4.60 8.70 8.46
CA ILE A 22 4.50 7.73 7.36
C ILE A 22 3.82 8.38 6.14
N PHE A 23 2.75 9.14 6.35
CA PHE A 23 2.05 9.86 5.28
C PHE A 23 2.97 10.84 4.56
N ILE A 24 3.70 11.69 5.29
CA ILE A 24 4.62 12.68 4.69
C ILE A 24 5.72 11.96 3.90
N THR A 25 6.33 10.91 4.47
CA THR A 25 7.36 10.14 3.77
C THR A 25 6.81 9.50 2.50
N ASN A 26 5.68 8.81 2.57
CA ASN A 26 5.06 8.16 1.41
C ASN A 26 4.62 9.19 0.35
N PHE A 27 4.10 10.36 0.77
CA PHE A 27 3.73 11.43 -0.14
C PHE A 27 4.94 11.99 -0.88
N LEU A 28 6.02 12.28 -0.17
CA LEU A 28 7.28 12.72 -0.78
C LEU A 28 7.80 11.64 -1.73
N THR A 29 7.97 10.41 -1.30
CA THR A 29 8.55 9.37 -2.17
C THR A 29 7.66 9.04 -3.37
N GLY A 30 6.34 9.06 -3.22
CA GLY A 30 5.37 8.74 -4.28
C GLY A 30 5.15 9.87 -5.29
N TYR A 31 5.02 11.12 -4.83
CA TYR A 31 4.62 12.23 -5.70
C TYR A 31 5.76 13.18 -6.08
N LEU A 32 6.92 13.16 -5.38
CA LEU A 32 8.04 14.05 -5.70
C LEU A 32 8.53 13.88 -7.15
N SER A 33 8.58 12.65 -7.65
CA SER A 33 8.97 12.38 -9.05
C SER A 33 8.03 13.07 -10.05
N LEU A 34 6.72 13.03 -9.80
CA LEU A 34 5.72 13.69 -10.64
C LEU A 34 5.82 15.21 -10.55
N PHE A 35 6.04 15.76 -9.34
CA PHE A 35 6.25 17.20 -9.15
C PHE A 35 7.48 17.69 -9.92
N LEU A 36 8.61 16.97 -9.84
CA LEU A 36 9.82 17.33 -10.59
C LEU A 36 9.59 17.30 -12.10
N ILE A 37 8.86 16.31 -12.63
CA ILE A 37 8.58 16.24 -14.06
C ILE A 37 7.67 17.38 -14.50
N ALA A 38 6.60 17.64 -13.75
CA ALA A 38 5.63 18.68 -14.11
C ALA A 38 6.17 20.11 -13.94
N TRP A 39 6.89 20.39 -12.85
CA TRP A 39 7.31 21.76 -12.48
C TRP A 39 8.76 22.10 -12.81
N VAL A 40 9.62 21.11 -13.03
CA VAL A 40 11.02 21.34 -13.39
C VAL A 40 11.27 20.92 -14.84
N TYR A 41 10.96 19.67 -15.19
CA TYR A 41 11.33 19.11 -16.50
C TYR A 41 10.55 19.69 -17.68
N ILE A 42 9.23 19.87 -17.57
CA ILE A 42 8.42 20.47 -18.65
C ILE A 42 8.75 21.96 -18.86
N PRO A 43 8.77 22.83 -17.84
CA PRO A 43 9.02 24.26 -18.05
C PRO A 43 10.49 24.62 -18.32
N PHE A 44 11.47 23.89 -17.74
CA PHE A 44 12.89 24.18 -17.91
C PHE A 44 13.62 23.17 -18.80
N GLY A 45 12.89 22.27 -19.48
CA GLY A 45 13.47 21.21 -20.31
C GLY A 45 14.41 21.72 -21.40
N GLU A 46 14.06 22.85 -22.03
CA GLU A 46 14.90 23.48 -23.07
C GLU A 46 16.17 24.12 -22.49
N ALA A 47 16.10 24.72 -21.31
CA ALA A 47 17.24 25.34 -20.63
C ALA A 47 18.31 24.32 -20.18
N ILE A 48 17.91 23.05 -20.00
CA ILE A 48 18.78 21.96 -19.57
C ILE A 48 19.52 21.31 -20.76
N THR A 49 18.99 21.43 -21.99
CA THR A 49 19.60 20.87 -23.20
C THR A 49 21.07 21.26 -23.45
N PRO A 50 21.52 22.53 -23.28
CA PRO A 50 22.91 22.87 -23.52
C PRO A 50 23.87 22.19 -22.53
N TYR A 51 23.44 21.98 -21.28
CA TYR A 51 24.26 21.30 -20.27
C TYR A 51 24.47 19.82 -20.59
N LEU A 52 23.46 19.14 -21.17
CA LEU A 52 23.61 17.75 -21.59
C LEU A 52 24.49 17.62 -22.85
N THR A 53 24.42 18.59 -23.78
CA THR A 53 25.33 18.60 -24.94
C THR A 53 26.79 18.80 -24.54
N LEU A 54 27.05 19.59 -23.49
CA LEU A 54 28.38 19.74 -22.89
C LEU A 54 28.89 18.43 -22.27
N ALA A 55 27.99 17.62 -21.71
CA ALA A 55 28.30 16.29 -21.18
C ALA A 55 28.47 15.20 -22.26
N ASN A 56 28.40 15.57 -23.55
CA ASN A 56 28.57 14.68 -24.72
C ASN A 56 27.68 13.43 -24.71
N ILE A 57 26.47 13.55 -24.15
CA ILE A 57 25.47 12.48 -24.24
C ILE A 57 24.76 12.66 -25.60
N PRO A 58 24.43 11.60 -26.36
CA PRO A 58 23.57 11.74 -27.53
C PRO A 58 22.11 11.86 -27.08
N HIS A 59 21.41 12.95 -27.39
CA HIS A 59 19.99 13.12 -27.07
C HIS A 59 19.19 13.58 -28.29
N HIS A 60 18.17 12.80 -28.67
CA HIS A 60 17.17 13.20 -29.65
C HIS A 60 16.21 14.20 -29.00
N HIS A 61 16.35 15.48 -29.36
CA HIS A 61 15.48 16.54 -28.86
C HIS A 61 14.11 16.46 -29.54
N LYS A 62 13.19 15.70 -28.95
CA LYS A 62 11.75 15.83 -29.22
C LYS A 62 11.18 16.77 -28.15
N PRO A 63 10.51 17.88 -28.50
CA PRO A 63 9.90 18.74 -27.51
C PRO A 63 8.92 17.90 -26.69
N VAL A 64 9.18 17.83 -25.40
CA VAL A 64 8.40 16.96 -24.53
C VAL A 64 7.10 17.68 -24.21
N GLY A 65 6.05 17.34 -24.96
CA GLY A 65 4.71 17.84 -24.71
C GLY A 65 4.10 17.29 -23.40
N PRO A 66 2.94 17.83 -22.98
CA PRO A 66 2.20 17.40 -21.79
C PRO A 66 1.76 15.93 -21.83
N GLU A 67 1.90 15.27 -22.98
CA GLU A 67 1.53 13.88 -23.21
C GLU A 67 2.28 12.89 -22.31
N ARG A 68 3.56 13.14 -22.02
CA ARG A 68 4.32 12.27 -21.11
C ARG A 68 3.80 12.33 -19.67
N LEU A 69 3.40 13.52 -19.21
CA LEU A 69 2.81 13.69 -17.89
C LEU A 69 1.48 12.95 -17.79
N LYS A 70 0.62 13.06 -18.81
CA LYS A 70 -0.65 12.33 -18.87
C LYS A 70 -0.44 10.82 -18.82
N ALA A 71 0.48 10.29 -19.63
CA ALA A 71 0.77 8.86 -19.66
C ALA A 71 1.30 8.36 -18.30
N GLN A 72 2.16 9.14 -17.65
CA GLN A 72 2.73 8.77 -16.35
C GLN A 72 1.69 8.84 -15.22
N VAL A 73 0.83 9.87 -15.20
CA VAL A 73 -0.28 9.95 -14.24
C VAL A 73 -1.28 8.81 -14.47
N ALA A 74 -1.65 8.53 -15.73
CA ALA A 74 -2.51 7.41 -16.07
C ALA A 74 -1.93 6.07 -15.62
N TYR A 75 -0.61 5.88 -15.79
CA TYR A 75 0.10 4.70 -15.29
C TYR A 75 -0.04 4.57 -13.76
N PHE A 76 0.23 5.63 -13.00
CA PHE A 76 0.12 5.58 -11.54
C PHE A 76 -1.31 5.28 -11.06
N VAL A 77 -2.32 5.85 -11.70
CA VAL A 77 -3.73 5.60 -11.34
C VAL A 77 -4.13 4.15 -11.63
N ILE A 78 -3.83 3.66 -12.83
CA ILE A 78 -4.23 2.30 -13.25
C ILE A 78 -3.45 1.25 -12.47
N VAL A 79 -2.13 1.42 -12.35
CA VAL A 79 -1.29 0.46 -11.61
C VAL A 79 -1.61 0.51 -10.13
N GLY A 80 -1.94 1.68 -9.56
CA GLY A 80 -2.42 1.80 -8.19
C GLY A 80 -3.67 0.95 -7.93
N GLN A 81 -4.66 1.00 -8.82
CA GLN A 81 -5.87 0.18 -8.73
C GLN A 81 -5.57 -1.33 -8.82
N VAL A 82 -4.69 -1.72 -9.75
CA VAL A 82 -4.30 -3.13 -9.92
C VAL A 82 -3.53 -3.65 -8.72
N ILE A 83 -2.59 -2.86 -8.19
CA ILE A 83 -1.81 -3.22 -7.00
C ILE A 83 -2.74 -3.34 -5.81
N ASN A 84 -3.67 -2.40 -5.59
CA ASN A 84 -4.60 -2.45 -4.46
C ASN A 84 -5.42 -3.74 -4.47
N PHE A 85 -6.00 -4.08 -5.62
CA PHE A 85 -6.72 -5.34 -5.80
C PHE A 85 -5.84 -6.57 -5.54
N ALA A 86 -4.58 -6.55 -6.02
CA ALA A 86 -3.66 -7.65 -5.80
C ALA A 86 -3.28 -7.80 -4.32
N THR A 87 -3.01 -6.70 -3.61
CA THR A 87 -2.62 -6.73 -2.20
C THR A 87 -3.77 -7.14 -1.28
N GLU A 88 -5.01 -6.80 -1.64
CA GLU A 88 -6.17 -7.09 -0.81
C GLU A 88 -6.72 -8.51 -1.05
N VAL A 89 -6.72 -8.99 -2.29
CA VAL A 89 -7.34 -10.29 -2.64
C VAL A 89 -6.29 -11.38 -2.86
N VAL A 90 -5.29 -11.09 -3.69
CA VAL A 90 -4.33 -12.11 -4.16
C VAL A 90 -3.31 -12.44 -3.09
N VAL A 91 -2.72 -11.42 -2.44
CA VAL A 91 -1.69 -11.61 -1.42
C VAL A 91 -2.17 -12.45 -0.23
N PRO A 92 -3.32 -12.17 0.44
CA PRO A 92 -3.73 -12.99 1.57
C PRO A 92 -4.11 -14.41 1.16
N TYR A 93 -4.64 -14.61 -0.06
CA TYR A 93 -4.93 -15.95 -0.56
C TYR A 93 -3.65 -16.77 -0.77
N LEU A 94 -2.64 -16.18 -1.41
CA LEU A 94 -1.33 -16.80 -1.61
C LEU A 94 -0.61 -17.06 -0.28
N LEU A 95 -0.64 -16.10 0.66
CA LEU A 95 -0.06 -16.28 1.99
C LEU A 95 -0.75 -17.41 2.76
N ARG A 96 -2.09 -17.52 2.72
CA ARG A 96 -2.83 -18.63 3.35
C ARG A 96 -2.43 -19.99 2.75
N PHE A 97 -2.31 -20.08 1.43
CA PHE A 97 -1.88 -21.31 0.75
C PHE A 97 -0.44 -21.68 1.12
N ALA A 98 0.48 -20.72 1.05
CA ALA A 98 1.89 -20.93 1.36
C ALA A 98 2.13 -21.29 2.84
N ILE A 99 1.43 -20.64 3.78
CA ILE A 99 1.52 -20.95 5.21
C ILE A 99 0.96 -22.35 5.51
N GLY A 100 -0.11 -22.78 4.81
CA GLY A 100 -0.66 -24.13 4.92
C GLY A 100 0.34 -25.20 4.52
N GLU A 101 0.95 -25.07 3.34
CA GLU A 101 1.95 -25.99 2.80
C GLU A 101 3.27 -25.95 3.57
N ALA A 102 3.73 -24.77 4.00
CA ALA A 102 4.97 -24.60 4.74
C ALA A 102 4.88 -25.18 6.16
N LYS A 103 3.74 -25.03 6.83
CA LYS A 103 3.52 -25.68 8.13
C LYS A 103 3.51 -27.20 8.03
N GLU A 104 3.03 -27.76 6.92
CA GLU A 104 3.04 -29.21 6.68
C GLU A 104 4.46 -29.74 6.45
N LYS A 105 5.31 -28.98 5.76
CA LYS A 105 6.67 -29.42 5.37
C LYS A 105 7.78 -29.08 6.36
N ILE A 106 7.67 -27.96 7.09
CA ILE A 106 8.74 -27.49 7.98
C ILE A 106 8.66 -28.15 9.36
N THR A 107 7.46 -28.34 9.89
CA THR A 107 7.33 -28.84 11.27
C THR A 107 7.34 -30.36 11.33
N GLY A 108 6.91 -31.09 10.29
CA GLY A 108 6.71 -32.56 10.35
C GLY A 108 5.73 -33.01 11.44
N GLU A 109 5.26 -32.07 12.25
CA GLU A 109 4.31 -32.14 13.32
C GLU A 109 3.01 -31.60 12.74
N LYS A 110 1.98 -32.44 12.77
CA LYS A 110 0.62 -32.04 12.44
C LYS A 110 0.31 -30.76 13.21
N VAL A 111 0.30 -29.62 12.51
CA VAL A 111 -0.11 -28.29 13.00
C VAL A 111 -1.07 -28.45 14.15
N HIS A 112 -0.63 -28.29 15.41
CA HIS A 112 -1.36 -28.60 16.65
C HIS A 112 -2.86 -28.87 16.44
N THR A 113 -3.16 -30.06 15.91
CA THR A 113 -4.54 -30.47 15.59
C THR A 113 -4.94 -31.59 16.51
N ASP A 114 -3.95 -32.30 17.04
CA ASP A 114 -4.05 -33.14 18.22
C ASP A 114 -2.80 -32.89 19.06
N SER A 115 -2.88 -32.00 20.07
CA SER A 115 -2.11 -32.30 21.27
C SER A 115 -2.70 -33.62 21.75
N GLY A 116 -1.91 -34.68 21.92
CA GLY A 116 -2.40 -36.02 22.33
C GLY A 116 -3.13 -36.07 23.69
N ALA A 117 -3.49 -34.91 24.25
CA ALA A 117 -4.23 -34.67 25.48
C ALA A 117 -5.58 -33.95 25.25
N ASP A 118 -5.95 -33.57 24.02
CA ASP A 118 -7.21 -32.89 23.73
C ASP A 118 -8.38 -33.88 23.91
N LYS A 119 -9.38 -33.53 24.73
CA LYS A 119 -10.59 -34.33 24.88
C LYS A 119 -11.35 -34.40 23.56
N ALA A 120 -11.86 -35.58 23.20
CA ALA A 120 -12.58 -35.81 21.94
C ALA A 120 -13.79 -34.86 21.75
N GLU A 121 -14.43 -34.43 22.84
CA GLU A 121 -15.53 -33.46 22.80
C GLU A 121 -15.08 -32.04 22.41
N GLU A 122 -13.87 -31.63 22.80
CA GLU A 122 -13.38 -30.25 22.63
C GLU A 122 -12.47 -30.07 21.39
N ALA A 123 -12.01 -31.17 20.78
CA ALA A 123 -11.12 -31.14 19.63
C ALA A 123 -11.67 -30.31 18.45
N ALA A 124 -12.97 -30.43 18.15
CA ALA A 124 -13.62 -29.66 17.08
C ALA A 124 -13.72 -28.15 17.39
N PHE A 125 -13.79 -27.78 18.67
CA PHE A 125 -13.77 -26.39 19.11
C PHE A 125 -12.35 -25.82 19.07
N LEU A 126 -11.39 -26.52 19.65
CA LEU A 126 -9.98 -26.10 19.69
C LEU A 126 -9.38 -25.94 18.29
N ARG A 127 -9.78 -26.81 17.34
CA ARG A 127 -9.36 -26.69 15.93
C ARG A 127 -9.84 -25.40 15.28
N ARG A 128 -11.07 -24.95 15.58
CA ARG A 128 -11.61 -23.66 15.12
C ARG A 128 -10.89 -22.49 15.77
N VAL A 129 -10.69 -22.55 17.10
CA VAL A 129 -9.98 -21.48 17.83
C VAL A 129 -8.56 -21.31 17.29
N ARG A 130 -7.82 -22.41 17.06
CA ARG A 130 -6.46 -22.35 16.50
C ARG A 130 -6.44 -21.81 15.07
N ALA A 131 -7.47 -22.11 14.27
CA ALA A 131 -7.63 -21.55 12.93
C ALA A 131 -7.91 -20.04 12.97
N GLU A 132 -8.75 -19.60 13.90
CA GLU A 132 -9.12 -18.19 14.08
C GLU A 132 -7.97 -17.35 14.62
N VAL A 133 -7.20 -17.87 15.58
CA VAL A 133 -6.01 -17.20 16.14
C VAL A 133 -4.88 -17.07 15.12
N ALA A 134 -4.83 -17.97 14.13
CA ALA A 134 -3.86 -17.87 13.04
C ALA A 134 -4.21 -16.78 12.01
N LEU A 135 -5.40 -16.18 12.10
CA LEU A 135 -5.79 -15.07 11.24
C LEU A 135 -5.11 -13.76 11.68
N ARG A 136 -4.83 -12.87 10.72
CA ARG A 136 -4.27 -11.54 11.01
C ARG A 136 -5.30 -10.71 11.80
N ASN A 137 -4.82 -9.85 12.69
CA ASN A 137 -5.67 -8.87 13.37
C ASN A 137 -6.30 -7.92 12.33
N TYR A 138 -7.57 -7.58 12.52
CA TYR A 138 -8.34 -6.73 11.63
C TYR A 138 -7.97 -5.26 11.87
N ASP A 139 -7.54 -4.56 10.82
CA ASP A 139 -7.25 -3.13 10.90
C ASP A 139 -8.44 -2.33 10.34
N VAL A 140 -9.11 -1.60 11.22
CA VAL A 140 -10.28 -0.78 10.88
C VAL A 140 -9.88 0.43 10.02
N TYR A 141 -8.64 0.91 10.12
CA TYR A 141 -8.18 2.07 9.37
C TYR A 141 -8.03 1.76 7.88
N GLU A 142 -7.61 0.54 7.53
CA GLU A 142 -7.45 0.09 6.14
C GLU A 142 -8.81 0.09 5.41
N ASP A 143 -9.83 -0.48 6.03
CA ASP A 143 -11.20 -0.56 5.48
C ASP A 143 -11.90 0.82 5.43
N TYR A 144 -11.69 1.65 6.46
CA TYR A 144 -12.21 3.03 6.45
C TYR A 144 -11.58 3.90 5.35
N ALA A 145 -10.27 3.73 5.10
CA ALA A 145 -9.60 4.40 4.01
C ALA A 145 -10.17 3.97 2.64
N GLU A 146 -10.51 2.69 2.47
CA GLU A 146 -11.12 2.21 1.23
C GLU A 146 -12.53 2.77 1.02
N MET A 147 -13.37 2.74 2.06
CA MET A 147 -14.73 3.29 2.00
C MET A 147 -14.75 4.79 1.66
N THR A 148 -13.80 5.56 2.21
CA THR A 148 -13.71 7.01 1.95
C THR A 148 -13.26 7.31 0.52
N VAL A 149 -12.27 6.59 -0.01
CA VAL A 149 -11.83 6.75 -1.41
C VAL A 149 -12.93 6.32 -2.39
N GLN A 150 -13.65 5.23 -2.11
CA GLN A 150 -14.74 4.77 -2.96
C GLN A 150 -15.92 5.76 -2.99
N ASN A 151 -16.25 6.38 -1.84
CA ASN A 151 -17.26 7.43 -1.77
C ASN A 151 -16.85 8.68 -2.56
N ASP A 152 -15.57 9.07 -2.48
CA ASP A 152 -15.02 10.20 -3.24
C ASP A 152 -15.12 10.00 -4.76
N TRP A 153 -14.77 8.81 -5.27
CA TRP A 153 -14.96 8.47 -6.70
C TRP A 153 -16.43 8.45 -7.10
N ARG A 154 -17.32 7.93 -6.24
CA ARG A 154 -18.76 7.88 -6.51
C ARG A 154 -19.38 9.29 -6.52
N CYS A 155 -18.85 10.21 -5.72
CA CYS A 155 -19.20 11.62 -5.68
C CYS A 155 -18.71 12.38 -6.91
N GLY A 156 -17.43 12.21 -7.28
CA GLY A 156 -16.81 12.86 -8.44
C GLY A 156 -17.46 12.46 -9.77
N ALA A 157 -17.96 11.23 -9.88
CA ALA A 157 -18.67 10.75 -11.08
C ALA A 157 -20.14 11.21 -11.18
N ARG A 158 -20.78 11.63 -10.06
CA ARG A 158 -22.21 12.00 -10.03
C ARG A 158 -22.49 13.48 -9.81
N GLY A 159 -21.48 14.32 -9.58
CA GLY A 159 -21.63 15.78 -9.52
C GLY A 159 -22.53 16.32 -8.39
N ASN A 160 -23.00 15.47 -7.48
CA ASN A 160 -23.86 15.85 -6.36
C ASN A 160 -23.35 15.16 -5.10
N CYS A 161 -22.50 15.87 -4.33
CA CYS A 161 -22.13 15.48 -2.97
C CYS A 161 -22.24 16.64 -1.98
N ALA A 162 -23.28 17.46 -2.15
CA ALA A 162 -23.79 18.27 -1.07
C ALA A 162 -25.27 17.89 -0.88
N GLU A 163 -25.57 17.29 0.28
CA GLU A 163 -26.82 17.37 1.07
C GLU A 163 -27.14 16.04 1.78
N ARG A 164 -26.44 15.78 2.90
CA ARG A 164 -27.02 15.80 4.26
C ARG A 164 -25.99 15.52 5.32
#